data_AF-A0A957C353-F1
#
_entry.id   AF-A0A957C353-F1
#
_cell.length_a   1.000
_cell.length_b   1.000
_cell.length_c   1.000
_cell.angle_alpha   90.00
_cell.angle_beta   90.00
_cell.angle_gamma   90.00
#
_symmetry.space_group_name_H-M   'P 1'
#
loop_
_entity.id
_entity.type
_entity.pdbx_description
1 polymer ?
#
loop_
_entity_poly.entity_id
_entity_poly.type
_entity_poly.pdbx_seq_one_letter_code
_entity_poly.pdbx_strand_id
1 'polypeptide(L)'
;QNFRRQWFPLWRSPLSIPAKIMATHYLAQYLPQVWMLLLLLLIPPLLLLDALPVLPLAPLGFISLIPPLLYVVSQKRQGVGWLRRLLAFPVLLLVGTGLIARNSLAVLRGLFGSTQQEPTFLRTPKFSQNWQHSEYALRSHMPPLVEIFLALYALWGAGLALNQSPALVPYLLLYAAAFSVVAAWEWLESRMLHEGETAARMLAKSGND
;
A
#
# COMPACT_ATOMS: atom_id res chain seq x y z
N GLN A 1 2.80 -16.60 -5.80
CA GLN A 1 2.81 -17.62 -4.72
C GLN A 1 1.83 -17.13 -3.65
N ASN A 2 0.77 -17.88 -3.34
CA ASN A 2 -0.32 -17.41 -2.47
C ASN A 2 -0.24 -18.04 -1.08
N PHE A 3 -0.41 -17.21 -0.04
CA PHE A 3 -0.46 -17.61 1.38
C PHE A 3 -1.32 -18.87 1.60
N ARG A 4 -2.55 -18.85 1.06
CA ARG A 4 -3.54 -19.93 1.15
C ARG A 4 -3.02 -21.28 0.63
N ARG A 5 -2.19 -21.28 -0.42
CA ARG A 5 -1.66 -22.53 -1.03
C ARG A 5 -0.45 -23.08 -0.28
N GLN A 6 0.43 -22.21 0.21
CA GLN A 6 1.71 -22.64 0.80
C GLN A 6 1.69 -22.81 2.32
N TRP A 7 0.68 -22.26 3.01
CA TRP A 7 0.53 -22.42 4.46
C TRP A 7 0.55 -23.90 4.88
N PHE A 8 -0.33 -24.71 4.30
CA PHE A 8 -0.49 -26.10 4.72
C PHE A 8 0.72 -26.99 4.36
N PRO A 9 1.31 -26.89 3.15
CA PRO A 9 2.58 -27.56 2.84
C PRO A 9 3.74 -27.15 3.75
N LEU A 10 3.84 -25.87 4.13
CA LEU A 10 4.91 -25.37 5.00
C LEU A 10 4.87 -26.06 6.37
N TRP A 11 3.69 -26.17 6.98
CA TRP A 11 3.56 -26.81 8.29
C TRP A 11 3.79 -28.33 8.25
N ARG A 12 3.55 -28.96 7.10
CA ARG A 12 3.86 -30.37 6.83
C ARG A 12 5.33 -30.65 6.48
N SER A 13 6.12 -29.61 6.19
CA SER A 13 7.53 -29.78 5.83
C SER A 13 8.39 -30.29 7.01
N PRO A 14 9.54 -30.94 6.73
CA PRO A 14 10.47 -31.41 7.78
C PRO A 14 11.30 -30.26 8.41
N LEU A 15 10.93 -29.00 8.20
CA LEU A 15 11.65 -27.84 8.73
C LEU A 15 11.51 -27.72 10.26
N SER A 16 12.51 -27.09 10.88
CA SER A 16 12.49 -26.74 12.30
C SER A 16 11.36 -25.75 12.62
N ILE A 17 10.83 -25.80 13.84
CA ILE A 17 9.74 -24.91 14.28
C ILE A 17 10.09 -23.42 14.09
N PRO A 18 11.30 -22.93 14.44
CA PRO A 18 11.66 -21.53 14.19
C PRO A 18 11.62 -21.15 12.71
N ALA A 19 12.07 -22.05 11.83
CA ALA A 19 12.01 -21.83 10.38
C ALA A 19 10.56 -21.75 9.88
N LYS A 20 9.67 -22.60 10.41
CA LYS A 20 8.22 -22.56 10.10
C LYS A 20 7.57 -21.26 10.54
N ILE A 21 7.91 -20.76 11.74
CA ILE A 21 7.39 -19.48 12.26
C ILE A 21 7.88 -18.32 11.40
N MET A 22 9.17 -18.26 11.08
CA MET A 22 9.72 -17.21 10.21
C MET A 22 9.10 -17.23 8.81
N ALA A 23 9.00 -18.41 8.20
CA ALA A 23 8.37 -18.56 6.89
C ALA A 23 6.90 -18.16 6.92
N THR A 24 6.18 -18.53 7.98
CA THR A 24 4.79 -18.12 8.23
C THR A 24 4.66 -16.60 8.31
N HIS A 25 5.53 -15.94 9.09
CA HIS A 25 5.53 -14.48 9.19
C HIS A 25 5.78 -13.81 7.83
N TYR A 26 6.74 -14.34 7.06
CA TYR A 26 7.05 -13.86 5.71
C TYR A 26 5.87 -14.01 4.75
N LEU A 27 5.18 -15.15 4.81
CA LEU A 27 3.96 -15.41 4.05
C LEU A 27 2.82 -14.46 4.44
N ALA A 28 2.71 -14.10 5.73
CA ALA A 28 1.67 -13.23 6.26
C ALA A 28 1.99 -11.73 6.20
N GLN A 29 3.14 -11.31 5.65
CA GLN A 29 3.64 -9.93 5.76
C GLN A 29 2.73 -8.86 5.13
N TYR A 30 1.80 -9.25 4.26
CA TYR A 30 0.84 -8.36 3.60
C TYR A 30 -0.56 -8.32 4.27
N LEU A 31 -0.81 -9.14 5.31
CA LEU A 31 -2.06 -9.10 6.07
C LEU A 31 -2.26 -7.81 6.89
N PRO A 32 -1.22 -7.23 7.52
CA PRO A 32 -1.38 -5.99 8.28
C PRO A 32 -2.00 -4.85 7.48
N GLN A 33 -1.73 -4.76 6.17
CA GLN A 33 -2.29 -3.76 5.27
C GLN A 33 -3.81 -3.90 5.16
N VAL A 34 -4.34 -5.12 5.07
CA VAL A 34 -5.79 -5.37 5.10
C VAL A 34 -6.40 -4.89 6.41
N TRP A 35 -5.72 -5.17 7.53
CA TRP A 35 -6.16 -4.74 8.85
C TRP A 35 -6.16 -3.22 9.00
N MET A 36 -5.12 -2.56 8.50
CA MET A 36 -4.98 -1.11 8.49
C MET A 36 -6.09 -0.44 7.66
N LEU A 37 -6.41 -0.98 6.48
CA LEU A 37 -7.53 -0.51 5.66
C LEU A 37 -8.87 -0.69 6.38
N LEU A 38 -9.08 -1.85 7.00
CA LEU A 38 -10.29 -2.13 7.76
C LEU A 38 -10.46 -1.17 8.94
N LEU A 39 -9.40 -0.90 9.69
CA LEU A 39 -9.42 0.07 10.79
C LEU A 39 -9.77 1.47 10.29
N LEU A 40 -9.16 1.93 9.18
CA LEU A 40 -9.52 3.19 8.57
C LEU A 40 -11.01 3.27 8.23
N LEU A 41 -11.57 2.22 7.64
CA LEU A 41 -13.00 2.15 7.26
C LEU A 41 -13.93 2.03 8.48
N LEU A 42 -13.44 1.54 9.61
CA LEU A 42 -14.23 1.34 10.82
C LEU A 42 -14.18 2.54 11.78
N ILE A 43 -13.12 3.35 11.75
CA ILE A 43 -12.97 4.48 12.68
C ILE A 43 -14.12 5.51 12.51
N PRO A 44 -14.46 6.03 11.32
CA PRO A 44 -15.56 6.99 11.18
C PRO A 44 -16.94 6.48 11.62
N PRO A 45 -17.40 5.26 11.28
CA PRO A 45 -18.68 4.77 11.80
C PRO A 45 -18.64 4.53 13.32
N LEU A 46 -17.51 4.10 13.88
CA LEU A 46 -17.38 4.00 15.35
C LEU A 46 -17.42 5.37 16.03
N LEU A 47 -16.90 6.41 15.40
CA LEU A 47 -17.03 7.80 15.86
C LEU A 47 -18.48 8.31 15.79
N LEU A 48 -19.27 7.85 14.82
CA LEU A 48 -20.69 8.21 14.75
C LEU A 48 -21.53 7.50 15.81
N LEU A 49 -21.15 6.29 16.17
CA LEU A 49 -21.84 5.44 17.14
C LEU A 49 -21.36 5.64 18.58
N ASP A 50 -20.40 6.55 18.81
CA ASP A 50 -19.71 6.75 20.10
C ASP A 50 -19.19 5.43 20.73
N ALA A 51 -18.76 4.50 19.87
CA ALA A 51 -18.38 3.14 20.26
C ALA A 51 -16.85 2.96 20.41
N LEU A 52 -16.06 3.99 20.11
CA LEU A 52 -14.60 3.96 20.24
C LEU A 52 -14.09 3.68 21.67
N PRO A 53 -14.67 4.26 22.74
CA PRO A 53 -14.16 4.05 24.11
C PRO A 53 -14.23 2.59 24.57
N VAL A 54 -15.07 1.77 23.92
CA VAL A 54 -15.23 0.34 24.22
C VAL A 54 -14.07 -0.49 23.65
N LEU A 55 -13.34 0.03 22.66
CA LEU A 55 -12.20 -0.67 22.08
C LEU A 55 -10.89 -0.33 22.81
N PRO A 56 -10.12 -1.34 23.26
CA PRO A 56 -8.78 -1.11 23.79
C PRO A 56 -7.82 -0.82 22.63
N LEU A 57 -7.79 0.42 22.14
CA LEU A 57 -6.92 0.85 21.03
C LEU A 57 -5.47 1.10 21.46
N ALA A 58 -5.21 1.28 22.77
CA ALA A 58 -3.87 1.59 23.29
C ALA A 58 -2.79 0.54 22.93
N PRO A 59 -3.03 -0.79 23.02
CA PRO A 59 -2.07 -1.80 22.59
C PRO A 59 -1.69 -1.70 21.10
N LEU A 60 -2.64 -1.32 20.23
CA LEU A 60 -2.38 -1.13 18.80
C LEU A 60 -1.42 0.04 18.57
N GLY A 61 -1.56 1.12 19.34
CA GLY A 61 -0.64 2.26 19.33
C GLY A 61 0.79 1.83 19.64
N PHE A 62 1.00 1.03 20.69
CA PHE A 62 2.33 0.51 21.04
C PHE A 62 2.93 -0.38 19.95
N ILE A 63 2.13 -1.29 19.37
CA ILE A 63 2.59 -2.17 18.29
C ILE A 63 2.98 -1.34 17.04
N SER A 64 2.26 -0.25 16.77
CA SER A 64 2.54 0.63 15.62
C SER A 64 3.89 1.36 15.71
N LEU A 65 4.50 1.45 16.89
CA LEU A 65 5.84 2.02 17.08
C LEU A 65 6.96 1.07 16.66
N ILE A 66 6.68 -0.24 16.54
CA ILE A 66 7.69 -1.25 16.22
C ILE A 66 8.35 -0.96 14.85
N PRO A 67 7.61 -0.75 13.73
CA PRO A 67 8.24 -0.51 12.44
C PRO A 67 9.11 0.77 12.37
N PRO A 68 8.65 1.94 12.87
CA PRO A 68 9.50 3.12 12.95
C PRO A 68 10.76 2.90 13.79
N LEU A 69 10.65 2.23 14.95
CA LEU A 69 11.80 1.93 15.81
C LEU A 69 12.81 1.01 15.14
N LEU A 70 12.34 -0.06 14.49
CA LEU A 70 13.20 -0.96 13.71
C LEU A 70 13.91 -0.22 12.58
N TYR A 71 13.22 0.71 11.91
CA TYR A 71 13.81 1.52 10.86
C TYR A 71 14.91 2.43 11.40
N VAL A 72 14.66 3.15 12.51
CA VAL A 72 15.65 4.01 13.16
C VAL A 72 16.88 3.21 13.60
N VAL A 73 16.68 2.06 14.26
CA VAL A 73 17.77 1.18 14.69
C VAL A 73 18.57 0.66 13.50
N SER A 74 17.90 0.27 12.42
CA SER A 74 18.55 -0.19 11.18
C SER A 74 19.40 0.92 10.56
N GLN A 75 18.84 2.12 10.41
CA GLN A 75 19.56 3.27 9.83
C GLN A 75 20.76 3.67 10.69
N LYS A 76 20.62 3.64 12.02
CA LYS A 76 21.71 3.91 12.96
C LYS A 76 22.85 2.89 12.82
N ARG A 77 22.53 1.61 12.61
CA ARG A 77 23.54 0.55 12.39
C ARG A 77 24.24 0.65 11.03
N GLN A 78 23.61 1.23 10.01
CA GLN A 78 24.23 1.45 8.69
C GLN A 78 25.29 2.59 8.68
N GLY A 79 25.47 3.34 9.78
CA GLY A 79 26.58 4.29 9.92
C GLY A 79 26.30 5.70 9.39
N VAL A 80 27.32 6.37 8.84
CA VAL A 80 27.36 7.82 8.57
C VAL A 80 26.18 8.28 7.69
N GLY A 81 25.57 9.42 8.02
CA GLY A 81 24.45 10.00 7.26
C GLY A 81 23.06 9.46 7.60
N TRP A 82 22.91 8.64 8.65
CA TRP A 82 21.64 8.03 9.03
C TRP A 82 20.49 9.04 9.28
N LEU A 83 20.79 10.21 9.87
CA LEU A 83 19.79 11.27 10.06
C LEU A 83 19.23 11.82 8.74
N ARG A 84 20.10 12.00 7.73
CA ARG A 84 19.65 12.45 6.40
C ARG A 84 18.79 11.40 5.73
N ARG A 85 19.09 10.11 5.91
CA ARG A 85 18.27 9.01 5.39
C ARG A 85 16.91 8.93 6.09
N LEU A 86 16.82 9.28 7.37
CA LEU A 86 15.54 9.39 8.08
C LEU A 86 14.63 10.48 7.51
N LEU A 87 15.15 11.50 6.81
CA LEU A 87 14.31 12.50 6.15
C LEU A 87 13.51 11.92 4.97
N ALA A 88 13.89 10.77 4.44
CA ALA A 88 13.08 10.05 3.44
C ALA A 88 11.91 9.30 4.07
N PHE A 89 11.91 9.11 5.40
CA PHE A 89 10.91 8.30 6.10
C PHE A 89 9.48 8.82 5.97
N PRO A 90 9.20 10.14 6.06
CA PRO A 90 7.85 10.65 5.83
C PRO A 90 7.32 10.33 4.42
N VAL A 91 8.18 10.41 3.40
CA VAL A 91 7.80 10.04 2.03
C VAL A 91 7.53 8.53 1.92
N LEU A 92 8.40 7.71 2.51
CA LEU A 92 8.22 6.26 2.60
C LEU A 92 6.91 5.88 3.31
N LEU A 93 6.57 6.57 4.40
CA LEU A 93 5.30 6.39 5.11
C LEU A 93 4.12 6.77 4.23
N LEU A 94 4.14 7.93 3.59
CA LEU A 94 3.05 8.38 2.72
C LEU A 94 2.83 7.42 1.55
N VAL A 95 3.90 7.02 0.86
CA VAL A 95 3.80 6.08 -0.27
C VAL A 95 3.37 4.69 0.23
N GLY A 96 3.99 4.18 1.29
CA GLY A 96 3.66 2.86 1.85
C GLY A 96 2.22 2.77 2.33
N THR A 97 1.73 3.81 3.01
CA THR A 97 0.35 3.92 3.47
C THR A 97 -0.62 4.09 2.31
N GLY A 98 -0.30 4.91 1.31
CA GLY A 98 -1.20 5.14 0.17
C GLY A 98 -1.41 3.88 -0.67
N LEU A 99 -0.40 2.99 -0.72
CA LEU A 99 -0.50 1.69 -1.40
C LEU A 99 -1.31 0.63 -0.63
N ILE A 100 -1.75 0.90 0.60
CA ILE A 100 -2.48 -0.07 1.44
C ILE A 100 -3.77 -0.53 0.76
N ALA A 101 -4.51 0.35 0.08
CA ALA A 101 -5.77 0.00 -0.57
C ALA A 101 -5.58 -1.10 -1.63
N ARG A 102 -4.65 -0.88 -2.56
CA ARG A 102 -4.33 -1.80 -3.65
C ARG A 102 -3.70 -3.10 -3.14
N ASN A 103 -2.79 -3.00 -2.17
CA ASN A 103 -2.19 -4.16 -1.53
C ASN A 103 -3.25 -5.02 -0.83
N SER A 104 -4.20 -4.39 -0.13
CA SER A 104 -5.28 -5.10 0.54
C SER A 104 -6.18 -5.80 -0.47
N LEU A 105 -6.55 -5.12 -1.56
CA LEU A 105 -7.33 -5.72 -2.65
C LEU A 105 -6.59 -6.92 -3.28
N ALA A 106 -5.28 -6.81 -3.50
CA ALA A 106 -4.45 -7.90 -4.03
C ALA A 106 -4.41 -9.10 -3.06
N VAL A 107 -4.29 -8.85 -1.76
CA VAL A 107 -4.35 -9.91 -0.73
C VAL A 107 -5.71 -10.57 -0.70
N LEU A 108 -6.80 -9.80 -0.69
CA LEU A 108 -8.17 -10.32 -0.70
C LEU A 108 -8.44 -11.15 -1.96
N ARG A 109 -7.99 -10.68 -3.13
CA ARG A 109 -8.03 -11.46 -4.39
C ARG A 109 -7.20 -12.75 -4.27
N GLY A 110 -6.03 -12.70 -3.66
CA GLY A 110 -5.18 -13.88 -3.44
C GLY A 110 -5.75 -14.91 -2.44
N LEU A 111 -6.56 -14.47 -1.49
CA LEU A 111 -7.20 -15.33 -0.48
C LEU A 111 -8.54 -15.91 -0.98
N PHE A 112 -9.41 -15.06 -1.52
CA PHE A 112 -10.79 -15.41 -1.89
C PHE A 112 -11.01 -15.65 -3.39
N GLY A 113 -10.06 -15.29 -4.25
CA GLY A 113 -10.15 -15.52 -5.70
C GLY A 113 -10.17 -17.01 -6.06
N SER A 114 -10.84 -17.32 -7.18
CA SER A 114 -10.86 -18.67 -7.76
C SER A 114 -9.48 -19.05 -8.29
N THR A 115 -9.05 -20.29 -8.05
CA THR A 115 -7.77 -20.87 -8.52
C THR A 115 -7.58 -20.77 -10.03
N GLN A 116 -8.64 -20.52 -10.81
CA GLN A 116 -8.59 -20.40 -12.27
C GLN A 116 -8.14 -19.03 -12.79
N GLN A 117 -8.08 -18.01 -11.92
CA GLN A 117 -7.47 -16.72 -12.23
C GLN A 117 -6.09 -16.69 -11.58
N GLU A 118 -5.17 -17.56 -12.03
CA GLU A 118 -3.78 -17.38 -11.63
C GLU A 118 -3.34 -16.00 -12.16
N PRO A 119 -2.92 -15.05 -11.30
CA PRO A 119 -2.33 -13.83 -11.79
C PRO A 119 -1.12 -14.27 -12.60
N THR A 120 -1.23 -14.19 -13.92
CA THR A 120 -0.12 -14.51 -14.82
C THR A 120 1.05 -13.71 -14.30
N PHE A 121 2.13 -14.39 -13.91
CA PHE A 121 3.31 -13.71 -13.45
C PHE A 121 3.88 -12.97 -14.66
N LEU A 122 3.40 -11.74 -14.86
CA LEU A 122 3.94 -10.83 -15.83
C LEU A 122 5.36 -10.57 -15.37
N ARG A 123 6.32 -11.07 -16.14
CA ARG A 123 7.74 -10.86 -15.84
C ARG A 123 7.95 -9.36 -15.70
N THR A 124 8.61 -8.96 -14.62
CA THR A 124 8.96 -7.56 -14.40
C THR A 124 9.70 -7.04 -15.63
N PRO A 125 9.13 -6.06 -16.35
CA PRO A 125 9.73 -5.59 -17.59
C PRO A 125 11.07 -4.92 -17.30
N LYS A 126 12.09 -5.34 -18.05
CA LYS A 126 13.41 -4.72 -17.99
C LYS A 126 13.33 -3.43 -18.81
N PHE A 127 13.07 -2.30 -18.15
CA PHE A 127 12.98 -1.02 -18.82
C PHE A 127 14.37 -0.52 -19.27
N SER A 128 14.51 -0.13 -20.53
CA SER A 128 15.57 0.80 -20.97
C SER A 128 15.11 2.25 -20.79
N GLN A 129 16.00 3.23 -20.97
CA GLN A 129 15.78 4.65 -20.64
C GLN A 129 14.47 5.29 -21.17
N ASN A 130 13.83 4.72 -22.20
CA ASN A 130 12.56 5.19 -22.78
C ASN A 130 11.37 4.28 -22.43
N TRP A 131 11.08 4.13 -21.14
CA TRP A 131 10.00 3.26 -20.64
C TRP A 131 8.58 3.70 -21.06
N GLN A 132 8.39 5.00 -21.36
CA GLN A 132 7.11 5.60 -21.75
C GLN A 132 6.55 5.04 -23.07
N HIS A 133 7.41 4.48 -23.93
CA HIS A 133 7.04 3.92 -25.23
C HIS A 133 7.05 2.37 -25.26
N SER A 134 7.32 1.71 -24.12
CA SER A 134 7.40 0.26 -24.07
C SER A 134 6.00 -0.37 -24.05
N GLU A 135 5.77 -1.38 -24.91
CA GLU A 135 4.58 -2.24 -24.87
C GLU A 135 4.40 -2.93 -23.50
N TYR A 136 5.47 -3.03 -22.72
CA TYR A 136 5.46 -3.63 -21.39
C TYR A 136 5.22 -2.65 -20.24
N ALA A 137 4.94 -1.37 -20.51
CA ALA A 137 4.48 -0.47 -19.45
C ALA A 137 3.19 -1.04 -18.84
N LEU A 138 3.23 -1.36 -17.55
CA LEU A 138 2.10 -1.97 -16.84
C LEU A 138 1.04 -0.89 -16.62
N ARG A 139 0.16 -0.73 -17.60
CA ARG A 139 -0.85 0.32 -17.64
C ARG A 139 -1.87 0.12 -16.51
N SER A 140 -1.86 1.00 -15.53
CA SER A 140 -2.99 1.14 -14.61
C SER A 140 -4.14 1.79 -15.39
N HIS A 141 -4.97 0.97 -16.05
CA HIS A 141 -6.11 1.45 -16.84
C HIS A 141 -7.25 2.04 -15.98
N MET A 142 -7.18 1.92 -14.65
CA MET A 142 -8.22 2.40 -13.75
C MET A 142 -7.80 3.74 -13.13
N PRO A 143 -8.65 4.78 -13.23
CA PRO A 143 -8.42 6.05 -12.53
C PRO A 143 -8.32 5.79 -11.01
N PRO A 144 -7.58 6.63 -10.25
CA PRO A 144 -7.35 6.48 -8.81
C PRO A 144 -8.59 6.80 -7.96
N LEU A 145 -9.77 6.35 -8.38
CA LEU A 145 -11.05 6.65 -7.74
C LEU A 145 -11.12 6.10 -6.32
N VAL A 146 -10.53 4.93 -6.10
CA VAL A 146 -10.50 4.30 -4.77
C VAL A 146 -9.66 5.13 -3.81
N GLU A 147 -8.48 5.57 -4.24
CA GLU A 147 -7.58 6.40 -3.45
C GLU A 147 -8.20 7.77 -3.15
N ILE A 148 -8.81 8.41 -4.15
CA ILE A 148 -9.51 9.69 -3.96
C ILE A 148 -10.66 9.54 -2.96
N PHE A 149 -11.49 8.51 -3.12
CA PHE A 149 -12.59 8.23 -2.19
C PHE A 149 -12.06 8.01 -0.76
N LEU A 150 -11.03 7.19 -0.59
CA LEU A 150 -10.44 6.93 0.73
C LEU A 150 -9.79 8.18 1.34
N ALA A 151 -9.21 9.07 0.52
CA ALA A 151 -8.67 10.34 0.98
C ALA A 151 -9.78 11.25 1.54
N LEU A 152 -10.88 11.42 0.80
CA LEU A 152 -12.04 12.19 1.25
C LEU A 152 -12.70 11.57 2.48
N TYR A 153 -12.80 10.25 2.51
CA TYR A 153 -13.34 9.50 3.64
C TYR A 153 -12.50 9.70 4.91
N ALA A 154 -11.16 9.66 4.79
CA ALA A 154 -10.26 9.93 5.89
C ALA A 154 -10.35 11.38 6.40
N LEU A 155 -10.51 12.36 5.50
CA LEU A 155 -10.72 13.77 5.87
C LEU A 155 -12.04 13.97 6.62
N TRP A 156 -13.11 13.34 6.16
CA TRP A 156 -14.39 13.36 6.85
C TRP A 156 -14.28 12.75 8.25
N GLY A 157 -13.64 11.59 8.38
CA GLY A 157 -13.33 10.97 9.67
C GLY A 157 -12.50 11.88 10.59
N ALA A 158 -11.50 12.58 10.05
CA ALA A 158 -10.69 13.53 10.81
C ALA A 158 -11.55 14.68 11.36
N GLY A 159 -12.50 15.18 10.58
CA GLY A 159 -13.48 16.18 11.02
C GLY A 159 -14.34 15.68 12.19
N LEU A 160 -14.82 14.43 12.14
CA LEU A 160 -15.57 13.81 13.24
C LEU A 160 -14.71 13.64 14.52
N ALA A 161 -13.42 13.33 14.33
CA ALA A 161 -12.50 13.06 15.44
C ALA A 161 -12.06 14.30 16.21
N LEU A 162 -12.15 15.51 15.63
CA LEU A 162 -11.69 16.76 16.26
C LEU A 162 -12.24 16.98 17.67
N ASN A 163 -13.52 16.66 17.89
CA ASN A 163 -14.18 16.89 19.17
C ASN A 163 -14.25 15.63 20.05
N GLN A 164 -14.31 14.44 19.44
CA GLN A 164 -14.54 13.19 20.16
C GLN A 164 -13.25 12.46 20.52
N SER A 165 -12.25 12.51 19.64
CA SER A 165 -10.99 11.76 19.81
C SER A 165 -9.84 12.45 19.07
N PRO A 166 -9.33 13.60 19.59
CA PRO A 166 -8.28 14.39 18.94
C PRO A 166 -7.02 13.57 18.62
N ALA A 167 -6.74 12.53 19.41
CA ALA A 167 -5.61 11.62 19.20
C ALA A 167 -5.65 10.86 17.86
N LEU A 168 -6.84 10.67 17.26
CA LEU A 168 -7.00 9.98 15.97
C LEU A 168 -6.86 10.92 14.77
N VAL A 169 -6.96 12.24 14.97
CA VAL A 169 -6.84 13.25 13.91
C VAL A 169 -5.51 13.11 13.14
N PRO A 170 -4.31 13.06 13.77
CA PRO A 170 -3.06 12.93 13.01
C PRO A 170 -2.98 11.61 12.23
N TYR A 171 -3.56 10.53 12.76
CA TYR A 171 -3.65 9.25 12.07
C TYR A 171 -4.50 9.38 10.80
N LEU A 172 -5.70 9.93 10.89
CA LEU A 172 -6.61 10.08 9.75
C LEU A 172 -6.08 11.07 8.70
N LEU A 173 -5.44 12.16 9.12
CA LEU A 173 -4.77 13.10 8.22
C LEU A 173 -3.58 12.47 7.48
N LEU A 174 -2.82 11.59 8.14
CA LEU A 174 -1.76 10.83 7.49
C LEU A 174 -2.32 9.95 6.36
N TYR A 175 -3.45 9.25 6.57
CA TYR A 175 -4.10 8.48 5.52
C TYR A 175 -4.62 9.36 4.39
N ALA A 176 -5.26 10.49 4.71
CA ALA A 176 -5.72 11.44 3.70
C ALA A 176 -4.57 11.93 2.81
N ALA A 177 -3.45 12.33 3.42
CA ALA A 177 -2.26 12.76 2.70
C ALA A 177 -1.66 11.61 1.87
N ALA A 178 -1.55 10.41 2.44
CA ALA A 178 -0.99 9.24 1.79
C ALA A 178 -1.76 8.84 0.52
N PHE A 179 -3.09 8.73 0.61
CA PHE A 179 -3.93 8.43 -0.55
C PHE A 179 -3.92 9.55 -1.58
N SER A 180 -3.87 10.82 -1.14
CA SER A 180 -3.78 11.96 -2.06
C SER A 180 -2.47 11.93 -2.86
N VAL A 181 -1.34 11.59 -2.21
CA VAL A 181 -0.04 11.44 -2.88
C VAL A 181 -0.07 10.33 -3.92
N VAL A 182 -0.60 9.15 -3.58
CA VAL A 182 -0.69 8.03 -4.53
C VAL A 182 -1.67 8.32 -5.66
N ALA A 183 -2.83 8.93 -5.37
CA ALA A 183 -3.77 9.34 -6.39
C ALA A 183 -3.16 10.36 -7.38
N ALA A 184 -2.42 11.35 -6.87
CA ALA A 184 -1.72 12.31 -7.69
C ALA A 184 -0.63 11.65 -8.54
N TRP A 185 0.13 10.72 -7.96
CA TRP A 185 1.16 9.96 -8.67
C TRP A 185 0.57 9.16 -9.84
N GLU A 186 -0.49 8.39 -9.57
CA GLU A 186 -1.15 7.57 -10.60
C GLU A 186 -1.80 8.42 -11.69
N TRP A 187 -2.38 9.57 -11.31
CA TRP A 187 -2.89 10.52 -12.28
C TRP A 187 -1.77 11.03 -13.20
N LEU A 188 -0.65 11.49 -12.64
CA LEU A 188 0.49 12.00 -13.41
C LEU A 188 1.06 10.92 -14.35
N GLU A 189 1.21 9.70 -13.85
CA GLU A 189 1.65 8.55 -14.64
C GLU A 189 0.69 8.26 -15.79
N SER A 190 -0.62 8.30 -15.54
CA SER A 190 -1.63 8.10 -16.60
C SER A 190 -1.52 9.15 -17.71
N ARG A 191 -1.26 10.43 -17.37
CA ARG A 191 -1.10 11.50 -18.36
C ARG A 191 0.16 11.30 -19.22
N MET A 192 1.29 10.99 -18.58
CA MET A 192 2.55 10.75 -19.29
C MET A 192 2.42 9.60 -20.31
N LEU A 193 1.68 8.55 -19.96
CA LEU A 193 1.42 7.43 -20.87
C LEU A 193 0.50 7.82 -22.04
N HIS A 194 -0.54 8.63 -21.80
CA HIS A 194 -1.43 9.11 -22.87
C HIS A 194 -0.70 10.05 -23.85
N GLU A 195 0.15 10.95 -23.36
CA GLU A 195 0.96 11.84 -24.20
C GLU A 195 1.96 11.05 -25.07
N GLY A 196 2.62 10.04 -24.49
CA GLY A 196 3.51 9.14 -25.24
C GLY A 196 2.80 8.34 -26.33
N GLU A 197 1.59 7.85 -26.07
CA GLU A 197 0.78 7.16 -27.09
C GLU A 197 0.38 8.08 -28.25
N THR A 198 0.01 9.32 -27.91
CA THR A 198 -0.43 10.31 -28.91
C THR A 198 0.74 10.67 -29.82
N ALA A 199 1.92 10.89 -29.25
CA ALA A 199 3.15 11.15 -30.00
C ALA A 199 3.58 9.95 -30.87
N ALA A 200 3.53 8.72 -30.33
CA ALA A 200 3.87 7.51 -31.09
C ALA A 200 2.92 7.28 -32.28
N ARG A 201 1.62 7.52 -32.11
CA ARG A 201 0.61 7.43 -33.19
C ARG A 201 0.83 8.50 -34.28
N MET A 202 1.23 9.71 -33.90
CA MET A 202 1.54 10.78 -34.86
C MET A 202 2.80 10.48 -35.69
N LEU A 203 3.85 9.94 -35.06
CA LEU A 203 5.07 9.53 -35.76
C LEU A 203 4.84 8.33 -36.70
N ALA A 204 4.07 7.33 -36.25
CA ALA A 204 3.71 6.18 -37.10
C ALA A 204 2.90 6.60 -38.34
N LYS A 205 2.08 7.66 -38.22
CA LYS A 205 1.31 8.20 -39.34
C LYS A 205 2.17 9.03 -40.32
N SER A 206 3.23 9.67 -39.83
CA SER A 206 4.14 10.49 -40.64
C SER A 206 5.22 9.70 -41.39
N GLY A 207 5.55 8.49 -40.96
CA GLY A 207 6.56 7.64 -41.61
C GLY A 207 6.02 6.71 -42.70
N ASN A 208 4.73 6.85 -43.05
CA ASN A 208 4.04 6.04 -44.05
C ASN A 208 3.66 6.84 -45.32
N ASP A 209 4.19 8.07 -45.43
CA ASP A 209 4.18 8.96 -46.60
C ASP A 209 5.61 9.07 -47.17
#